data_AF-A0A183FG05-F1
#
_entry.id   AF-A0A183FG05-F1
#
_cell.length_a   1.000
_cell.length_b   1.000
_cell.length_c   1.000
_cell.angle_alpha   90.00
_cell.angle_beta   90.00
_cell.angle_gamma   90.00
#
_symmetry.space_group_name_H-M   'P 1'
#
loop_
_entity.id
_entity.type
_entity.pdbx_description
1 polymer ?
#
loop_
_entity_poly.entity_id
_entity_poly.type
_entity_poly.pdbx_seq_one_letter_code
_entity_poly.pdbx_strand_id
1 'polypeptide(L)'
;MDPIFSFRNPSLQLRTITTRQILSSAAELAPLTVADCLSLAHPQTPLGLVGCVAVWLTGNVLAIFEGTLDHPDPSRLKQIIKKFELKSAILPKCDLDPEYMAMVPVPSLTRIITEVGNSGEIARSFSDVDILEWDVEAALRGHE
;
A
#
# COMPACT_ATOMS: atom_id res chain seq x y z
N MET A 1 28.15 -19.95 20.01
CA MET A 1 28.25 -18.48 20.00
C MET A 1 27.86 -18.06 18.60
N ASP A 2 26.57 -17.80 18.40
CA ASP A 2 26.06 -17.34 17.11
C ASP A 2 26.26 -15.82 17.01
N PRO A 3 26.68 -15.30 15.86
CA PRO A 3 26.90 -13.87 15.73
C PRO A 3 25.54 -13.16 15.72
N ILE A 4 25.39 -12.35 16.76
CA ILE A 4 24.30 -11.40 16.95
C ILE A 4 24.47 -10.29 15.89
N PHE A 5 23.37 -9.95 15.21
CA PHE A 5 23.22 -8.86 14.24
C PHE A 5 23.76 -9.10 12.82
N SER A 6 22.98 -9.83 12.01
CA SER A 6 22.93 -9.56 10.57
C SER A 6 22.30 -8.17 10.38
N PHE A 7 23.12 -7.14 10.21
CA PHE A 7 22.67 -5.87 9.65
C PHE A 7 22.21 -6.16 8.22
N ARG A 8 20.90 -6.32 8.00
CA ARG A 8 20.31 -6.25 6.66
C ARG A 8 20.64 -4.85 6.13
N ASN A 9 21.63 -4.77 5.25
CA ASN A 9 21.91 -3.57 4.51
C ASN A 9 20.73 -3.38 3.54
N PRO A 10 19.83 -2.39 3.71
CA PRO A 10 18.77 -2.19 2.74
C PRO A 10 19.48 -1.87 1.41
N SER A 11 19.29 -2.71 0.40
CA SER A 11 19.80 -2.44 -0.94
C SER A 11 19.01 -1.26 -1.48
N LEU A 12 19.44 -0.04 -1.15
CA LEU A 12 18.82 1.19 -1.63
C LEU A 12 18.98 1.23 -3.15
N GLN A 13 17.93 0.83 -3.87
CA GLN A 13 17.90 0.92 -5.32
C GLN A 13 17.35 2.29 -5.70
N LEU A 14 18.24 3.17 -6.15
CA LEU A 14 17.84 4.45 -6.70
C LEU A 14 17.21 4.20 -8.07
N ARG A 15 15.99 4.71 -8.25
CA ARG A 15 15.26 4.64 -9.51
C ARG A 15 14.80 6.04 -9.90
N THR A 16 14.97 6.37 -11.16
CA THR A 16 14.39 7.59 -11.75
C THR A 16 13.02 7.25 -12.32
N ILE A 17 12.02 8.01 -11.93
CA ILE A 17 10.68 7.97 -12.50
C ILE A 17 10.34 9.39 -12.93
N THR A 18 9.98 9.59 -14.20
CA THR A 18 9.62 10.91 -14.72
C THR A 18 8.26 11.35 -14.20
N THR A 19 8.04 12.67 -14.16
CA THR A 19 6.72 13.23 -13.82
C THR A 19 5.62 12.70 -14.72
N ARG A 20 5.90 12.51 -16.03
CA ARG A 20 4.94 11.94 -16.97
C ARG A 20 4.53 10.52 -16.55
N GLN A 21 5.50 9.65 -16.27
CA GLN A 21 5.23 8.27 -15.86
C GLN A 21 4.36 8.22 -14.59
N ILE A 22 4.68 9.06 -13.58
CA ILE A 22 3.90 9.12 -12.34
C ILE A 22 2.48 9.60 -12.64
N LEU A 23 2.32 10.71 -13.35
CA LEU A 23 0.99 11.30 -13.60
C LEU A 23 0.11 10.38 -14.46
N SER A 24 0.66 9.77 -15.51
CA SER A 24 -0.09 8.84 -16.35
C SER A 24 -0.50 7.59 -15.57
N SER A 25 0.43 6.97 -14.83
CA SER A 25 0.12 5.78 -14.02
C SER A 25 -0.86 6.08 -12.90
N ALA A 26 -0.75 7.27 -12.28
CA ALA A 26 -1.68 7.70 -11.24
C ALA A 26 -3.07 7.97 -11.80
N ALA A 27 -3.19 8.51 -13.02
CA ALA A 27 -4.47 8.71 -13.69
C ALA A 27 -5.16 7.38 -14.03
N GLU A 28 -4.39 6.33 -14.35
CA GLU A 28 -4.91 4.97 -14.53
C GLU A 28 -5.36 4.32 -13.22
N LEU A 29 -4.63 4.57 -12.12
CA LEU A 29 -4.94 4.01 -10.80
C LEU A 29 -6.08 4.75 -10.08
N ALA A 30 -6.24 6.05 -10.31
CA ALA A 30 -7.20 6.92 -9.62
C ALA A 30 -8.66 6.39 -9.60
N PRO A 31 -9.22 5.82 -10.69
CA PRO A 31 -10.57 5.25 -10.66
C PRO A 31 -10.72 4.07 -9.70
N LEU A 32 -9.61 3.43 -9.29
CA LEU A 32 -9.63 2.29 -8.38
C LEU A 32 -9.68 2.71 -6.91
N THR A 33 -9.25 3.94 -6.58
CA THR A 33 -9.32 4.50 -5.22
C THR A 33 -10.72 5.05 -4.96
N VAL A 34 -11.57 4.23 -4.32
CA VAL A 34 -13.02 4.46 -4.21
C VAL A 34 -13.46 5.56 -3.25
N ALA A 35 -12.56 6.06 -2.40
CA ALA A 35 -12.83 7.08 -1.37
C ALA A 35 -11.52 7.39 -0.60
N ASP A 36 -11.65 8.06 0.55
CA ASP A 36 -10.59 8.28 1.53
C ASP A 36 -9.78 7.00 1.76
N CYS A 37 -8.47 7.16 1.60
CA CYS A 37 -7.56 6.06 1.34
C CYS A 37 -6.39 6.06 2.34
N LEU A 38 -6.07 4.89 2.87
CA LEU A 38 -4.79 4.64 3.52
C LEU A 38 -3.74 4.31 2.46
N SER A 39 -2.58 4.94 2.50
CA SER A 39 -1.41 4.44 1.77
C SER A 39 -0.38 3.91 2.77
N LEU A 40 -0.06 2.61 2.65
CA LEU A 40 1.09 2.00 3.30
C LEU A 40 2.35 2.26 2.49
N ALA A 41 2.56 3.53 2.21
CA ALA A 41 3.74 3.94 1.52
C ALA A 41 3.94 5.43 1.70
N HIS A 42 4.85 5.74 2.63
CA HIS A 42 5.86 6.73 2.31
C HIS A 42 6.39 6.46 0.86
N PRO A 43 6.74 7.46 0.04
CA PRO A 43 7.16 7.31 -1.38
C PRO A 43 8.50 6.55 -1.58
N GLN A 44 8.68 5.42 -0.91
CA GLN A 44 9.82 4.51 -0.99
C GLN A 44 9.55 3.33 -1.94
N THR A 45 8.28 3.05 -2.25
CA THR A 45 7.89 2.07 -3.28
C THR A 45 7.22 2.77 -4.47
N PRO A 46 7.36 2.24 -5.69
CA PRO A 46 6.67 2.76 -6.87
C PRO A 46 5.15 2.79 -6.71
N LEU A 47 4.53 1.70 -6.23
CA LEU A 47 3.08 1.66 -5.99
C LEU A 47 2.66 2.72 -4.98
N GLY A 48 3.47 2.92 -3.95
CA GLY A 48 3.24 3.93 -2.95
C GLY A 48 3.21 5.36 -3.48
N LEU A 49 4.23 5.70 -4.27
CA LEU A 49 4.33 7.02 -4.89
C LEU A 49 3.16 7.26 -5.87
N VAL A 50 2.89 6.30 -6.76
CA VAL A 50 1.77 6.39 -7.72
C VAL A 50 0.44 6.47 -6.97
N GLY A 51 0.28 5.68 -5.92
CA GLY A 51 -0.89 5.63 -5.06
C GLY A 51 -1.22 6.96 -4.39
N CYS A 52 -0.22 7.60 -3.79
CA CYS A 52 -0.38 8.93 -3.18
C CYS A 52 -0.88 9.96 -4.20
N VAL A 53 -0.28 9.97 -5.40
CA VAL A 53 -0.68 10.90 -6.47
C VAL A 53 -2.09 10.58 -6.97
N ALA A 54 -2.43 9.30 -7.14
CA ALA A 54 -3.75 8.87 -7.59
C ALA A 54 -4.88 9.34 -6.64
N VAL A 55 -4.68 9.18 -5.34
CA VAL A 55 -5.64 9.65 -4.32
C VAL A 55 -5.81 11.17 -4.40
N TRP A 56 -4.72 11.94 -4.54
CA TRP A 56 -4.82 13.39 -4.72
C TRP A 56 -5.51 13.81 -6.02
N LEU A 57 -5.32 13.10 -7.12
CA LEU A 57 -6.02 13.38 -8.39
C LEU A 57 -7.53 13.20 -8.27
N THR A 58 -7.99 12.30 -7.40
CA THR A 58 -9.43 12.11 -7.13
C THR A 58 -10.02 13.10 -6.13
N GLY A 59 -9.20 13.93 -5.46
CA GLY A 59 -9.64 14.85 -4.41
C GLY A 59 -10.02 14.17 -3.09
N ASN A 60 -9.70 12.88 -2.92
CA ASN A 60 -9.95 12.12 -1.71
C ASN A 60 -8.92 12.43 -0.61
N VAL A 61 -9.27 12.16 0.65
CA VAL A 61 -8.33 12.29 1.77
C VAL A 61 -7.34 11.13 1.76
N LEU A 62 -6.06 11.47 1.90
CA LEU A 62 -4.96 10.52 2.03
C LEU A 62 -4.50 10.43 3.49
N ALA A 63 -4.65 9.26 4.10
CA ALA A 63 -3.95 8.92 5.33
C ALA A 63 -2.64 8.19 5.00
N ILE A 64 -1.55 8.58 5.65
CA ILE A 64 -0.24 7.97 5.44
C ILE A 64 0.11 7.13 6.67
N PHE A 65 0.48 5.88 6.45
CA PHE A 65 1.03 5.03 7.51
C PHE A 65 2.54 5.28 7.65
N GLU A 66 2.95 5.80 8.81
CA GLU A 66 4.36 5.95 9.17
C GLU A 66 4.81 4.78 10.05
N GLY A 67 5.60 3.88 9.47
CA GLY A 67 6.15 2.70 10.14
C GLY A 67 7.02 1.84 9.21
N THR A 68 7.47 0.68 9.71
CA THR A 68 8.21 -0.30 8.90
C THR A 68 7.32 -0.83 7.78
N LEU A 69 7.76 -0.71 6.53
CA LEU A 69 6.95 -1.08 5.36
C LEU A 69 6.93 -2.59 5.09
N ASP A 70 8.04 -3.29 5.35
CA ASP A 70 8.14 -4.74 5.12
C ASP A 70 7.31 -5.54 6.14
N HIS A 71 7.23 -5.03 7.37
CA HIS A 71 6.56 -5.67 8.50
C HIS A 71 5.76 -4.61 9.29
N PRO A 72 4.70 -4.04 8.69
CA PRO A 72 3.93 -2.99 9.34
C PRO A 72 3.13 -3.58 10.51
N ASP A 73 3.05 -2.83 11.61
CA ASP A 73 2.22 -3.23 12.76
C ASP A 73 0.74 -3.31 12.32
N PRO A 74 0.14 -4.52 12.29
CA PRO A 74 -1.18 -4.68 11.73
C PRO A 74 -2.28 -4.05 12.61
N SER A 75 -2.05 -4.00 13.93
CA SER A 75 -2.96 -3.36 14.87
C SER A 75 -3.00 -1.85 14.64
N ARG A 76 -1.85 -1.21 14.45
CA ARG A 76 -1.73 0.22 14.17
C ARG A 76 -2.34 0.58 12.83
N LEU A 77 -2.10 -0.22 11.79
CA LEU A 77 -2.72 -0.08 10.48
C LEU A 77 -4.25 -0.05 10.62
N LYS A 78 -4.82 -1.04 11.29
CA LYS A 78 -6.26 -1.17 11.50
C LYS A 78 -6.85 -0.06 12.37
N GLN A 79 -6.10 0.42 13.37
CA GLN A 79 -6.51 1.58 14.17
C GLN A 79 -6.60 2.86 13.34
N ILE A 80 -5.66 3.09 12.41
CA ILE A 80 -5.71 4.25 11.52
C ILE A 80 -6.92 4.16 10.59
N ILE A 81 -7.12 3.00 9.94
CA ILE A 81 -8.30 2.77 9.09
C ILE A 81 -9.59 3.05 9.86
N LYS A 82 -9.72 2.49 11.07
CA LYS A 82 -10.89 2.69 11.90
C LYS A 82 -11.07 4.14 12.35
N LYS A 83 -10.01 4.82 12.77
CA LYS A 83 -10.05 6.19 13.30
C LYS A 83 -10.52 7.20 12.25
N PHE A 84 -10.08 7.02 11.02
CA PHE A 84 -10.42 7.92 9.91
C PHE A 84 -11.51 7.35 9.00
N GLU A 85 -12.15 6.24 9.40
CA GLU A 85 -13.21 5.55 8.65
C GLU A 85 -12.85 5.31 7.17
N LEU A 86 -11.59 4.97 6.91
CA LEU A 86 -11.06 4.81 5.56
C LEU A 86 -11.74 3.63 4.86
N LYS A 87 -12.05 3.83 3.58
CA LYS A 87 -12.76 2.85 2.73
C LYS A 87 -11.85 2.15 1.73
N SER A 88 -10.72 2.79 1.41
CA SER A 88 -9.71 2.26 0.50
C SER A 88 -8.37 2.14 1.23
N ALA A 89 -7.55 1.18 0.80
CA ALA A 89 -6.14 1.15 1.16
C ALA A 89 -5.27 0.75 -0.03
N ILE A 90 -4.06 1.30 -0.10
CA ILE A 90 -3.01 0.92 -1.02
C ILE A 90 -1.91 0.28 -0.18
N LEU A 91 -1.78 -1.03 -0.31
CA LEU A 91 -0.86 -1.85 0.47
C LEU A 91 0.16 -2.47 -0.49
N PRO A 92 1.42 -1.98 -0.57
CA PRO A 92 2.47 -2.69 -1.29
C PRO A 92 2.75 -4.04 -0.63
N LYS A 93 3.63 -4.84 -1.24
CA LYS A 93 4.03 -6.12 -0.65
C LYS A 93 4.57 -5.91 0.77
N CYS A 94 3.92 -6.55 1.74
CA CYS A 94 4.25 -6.46 3.15
C CYS A 94 3.77 -7.72 3.88
N ASP A 95 4.50 -8.10 4.93
CA ASP A 95 4.15 -9.24 5.76
C ASP A 95 3.33 -8.76 6.96
N LEU A 96 2.07 -9.22 7.02
CA LEU A 96 1.16 -8.91 8.12
C LEU A 96 1.07 -10.10 9.07
N ASP A 97 1.33 -9.86 10.36
CA ASP A 97 1.19 -10.89 11.39
C ASP A 97 -0.30 -11.28 11.57
N PRO A 98 -0.67 -12.55 11.34
CA PRO A 98 -2.06 -13.00 11.40
C PRO A 98 -2.71 -12.87 12.79
N GLU A 99 -1.95 -13.03 13.87
CA GLU A 99 -2.49 -12.98 15.23
C GLU A 99 -2.99 -11.57 15.55
N TYR A 100 -2.20 -10.55 15.22
CA TYR A 100 -2.59 -9.15 15.40
C TYR A 100 -3.69 -8.72 14.42
N MET A 101 -3.73 -9.31 13.23
CA MET A 101 -4.81 -9.06 12.28
C MET A 101 -6.17 -9.54 12.80
N ALA A 102 -6.25 -10.55 13.67
CA ALA A 102 -7.53 -10.97 14.24
C ALA A 102 -8.11 -10.00 15.29
N MET A 103 -7.30 -9.11 15.86
CA MET A 103 -7.68 -8.35 17.06
C MET A 103 -8.56 -7.13 16.78
N VAL A 104 -8.40 -6.48 15.63
CA VAL A 104 -9.09 -5.21 15.32
C VAL A 104 -9.95 -5.34 14.06
N PRO A 105 -11.28 -5.20 14.14
CA PRO A 105 -12.13 -5.16 12.95
C PRO A 105 -12.08 -3.78 12.29
N VAL A 106 -12.14 -3.75 10.96
CA VAL A 106 -12.15 -2.53 10.13
C VAL A 106 -13.31 -2.55 9.13
N PRO A 107 -14.57 -2.49 9.60
CA PRO A 107 -15.76 -2.68 8.75
C PRO A 107 -15.95 -1.56 7.71
N SER A 108 -15.26 -0.42 7.86
CA SER A 108 -15.28 0.67 6.89
C SER A 108 -14.50 0.34 5.62
N LEU A 109 -13.50 -0.55 5.70
CA LEU A 109 -12.61 -0.85 4.59
C LEU A 109 -13.32 -1.74 3.58
N THR A 110 -13.46 -1.25 2.36
CA THR A 110 -14.16 -1.95 1.28
C THR A 110 -13.25 -2.39 0.15
N ARG A 111 -12.10 -1.73 -0.03
CA ARG A 111 -11.16 -2.03 -1.10
C ARG A 111 -9.70 -1.94 -0.67
N ILE A 112 -8.87 -2.87 -1.15
CA ILE A 112 -7.42 -2.81 -1.10
C ILE A 112 -6.85 -2.93 -2.51
N ILE A 113 -5.90 -2.06 -2.83
CA ILE A 113 -5.06 -2.14 -4.01
C ILE A 113 -3.68 -2.62 -3.56
N THR A 114 -3.15 -3.65 -4.21
CA THR A 114 -1.83 -4.22 -3.88
C THR A 114 -1.01 -4.54 -5.13
N GLU A 115 0.26 -4.90 -4.96
CA GLU A 115 1.13 -5.30 -6.07
C GLU A 115 0.76 -6.72 -6.55
N VAL A 116 1.02 -6.98 -7.84
CA VAL A 116 0.79 -8.31 -8.44
C VAL A 116 1.52 -9.39 -7.64
N GLY A 117 0.80 -10.48 -7.33
CA GLY A 117 1.32 -11.61 -6.57
C GLY A 117 1.20 -11.46 -5.05
N ASN A 118 0.59 -10.38 -4.55
CA ASN A 118 0.39 -10.15 -3.11
C ASN A 118 -1.06 -10.39 -2.64
N SER A 119 -2.02 -10.53 -3.55
CA SER A 119 -3.45 -10.67 -3.20
C SER A 119 -3.74 -11.82 -2.23
N GLY A 120 -3.06 -12.96 -2.36
CA GLY A 120 -3.27 -14.11 -1.49
C GLY A 120 -2.85 -13.89 -0.03
N GLU A 121 -1.88 -13.02 0.24
CA GLU A 121 -1.46 -12.67 1.61
C GLU A 121 -2.42 -11.66 2.23
N ILE A 122 -2.82 -10.67 1.43
CA ILE A 122 -3.81 -9.65 1.82
C ILE A 122 -5.18 -10.29 2.07
N ALA A 123 -5.65 -11.20 1.20
CA ALA A 123 -6.97 -11.83 1.31
C ALA A 123 -7.13 -12.68 2.57
N ARG A 124 -6.05 -13.32 3.02
CA ARG A 124 -6.03 -14.05 4.31
C ARG A 124 -6.28 -13.12 5.49
N SER A 125 -5.88 -11.86 5.37
CA SER A 125 -5.92 -10.87 6.44
C SER A 125 -7.16 -9.95 6.35
N PHE A 126 -7.78 -9.89 5.18
CA PHE A 126 -8.94 -9.06 4.86
C PHE A 126 -9.95 -9.85 4.01
N SER A 127 -10.64 -10.81 4.62
CA SER A 127 -11.52 -11.77 3.92
C SER A 127 -12.73 -11.15 3.20
N ASP A 128 -13.24 -10.03 3.72
CA ASP A 128 -14.48 -9.40 3.24
C ASP A 128 -14.21 -8.12 2.43
N VAL A 129 -12.97 -7.93 1.97
CA VAL A 129 -12.52 -6.71 1.28
C VAL A 129 -12.24 -7.04 -0.19
N ASP A 130 -12.66 -6.16 -1.09
CA ASP A 130 -12.34 -6.26 -2.53
C ASP A 130 -10.84 -6.00 -2.73
N ILE A 131 -10.11 -6.98 -3.24
CA ILE A 131 -8.65 -6.90 -3.42
C ILE A 131 -8.33 -6.84 -4.91
N LEU A 132 -7.72 -5.74 -5.32
CA LEU A 132 -7.25 -5.51 -6.68
C LEU A 132 -5.72 -5.55 -6.72
N GLU A 133 -5.19 -6.33 -7.65
CA GLU A 133 -3.76 -6.28 -7.95
C GLU A 133 -3.48 -5.23 -9.04
N TRP A 134 -2.37 -4.52 -8.89
CA TRP A 134 -1.91 -3.52 -9.83
C TRP A 134 -0.43 -3.74 -10.19
N ASP A 135 -0.15 -3.88 -11.48
CA ASP A 135 1.22 -3.97 -11.99
C ASP A 135 1.79 -2.56 -12.19
N VAL A 136 2.27 -1.96 -11.09
CA VAL A 136 2.87 -0.63 -11.13
C VAL A 136 4.10 -0.57 -12.05
N GLU A 137 4.82 -1.69 -12.20
CA GLU A 137 6.02 -1.74 -13.03
C GLU A 137 5.69 -1.73 -14.52
N ALA A 138 4.66 -2.48 -14.93
CA ALA A 138 4.13 -2.40 -16.28
C ALA A 138 3.57 -1.01 -16.59
N ALA A 139 2.80 -0.43 -15.66
CA ALA A 139 2.24 0.91 -15.82
C ALA A 139 3.34 1.96 -16.03
N LEU A 140 4.36 1.99 -15.18
CA LEU A 140 5.46 2.96 -15.29
C LEU A 140 6.28 2.81 -16.58
N ARG A 141 6.45 1.59 -17.11
CA ARG A 141 7.14 1.33 -18.38
C ARG A 141 6.32 1.72 -19.61
N GLY A 142 4.98 1.65 -19.53
CA GLY A 142 4.09 2.02 -20.63
C GLY A 142 4.14 3.51 -21.02
N HIS A 143 4.76 4.34 -20.19
CA HIS A 143 4.83 5.80 -20.33
C HIS A 143 6.26 6.35 -20.47
N GLU A 144 7.22 5.50 -20.87
CA GLU A 144 8.59 5.89 -21.22
C GLU A 144 8.67 6.80 -22.47
#